data_AF-A0A4R8DHZ8-F1
#
_entry.id   AF-A0A4R8DHZ8-F1
#
_cell.length_a   1.000
_cell.length_b   1.000
_cell.length_c   1.000
_cell.angle_alpha   90.00
_cell.angle_beta   90.00
_cell.angle_gamma   90.00
#
_symmetry.space_group_name_H-M   'P 1'
#
loop_
_entity.id
_entity.type
_entity.pdbx_description
1 polymer ?
#
loop_
_entity_poly.entity_id
_entity_poly.type
_entity_poly.pdbx_seq_one_letter_code
_entity_poly.pdbx_strand_id
1 'polypeptide(L)'
;MKTFVTYNILLAAFCVLMIFQYGCKNRFESAALGKFKPFTHKLAGDSTAYCDNSDVGLLLAPDMSFTLRNGRTVYSGKWKAYDDGDHTWIVFSMKNGNISQDYISGVHSEYVEIINPVDFGLQNVSVLVFKRYER
;
A
#
# COMPACT_ATOMS: atom_id res chain seq x y z
N MET A 1 -17.75 46.46 0.98
CA MET A 1 -16.89 45.91 2.06
C MET A 1 -17.35 44.55 2.60
N LYS A 2 -18.65 44.24 2.73
CA LYS A 2 -19.13 42.94 3.25
C LYS A 2 -18.87 41.72 2.33
N THR A 3 -18.85 41.91 1.01
CA THR A 3 -18.60 40.84 0.02
C THR A 3 -17.16 40.35 0.00
N PHE A 4 -16.18 41.20 0.30
CA PHE A 4 -14.76 40.81 0.27
C PHE A 4 -14.40 39.86 1.42
N VAL A 5 -15.05 40.01 2.58
CA VAL A 5 -14.82 39.16 3.76
C VAL A 5 -15.39 37.76 3.55
N THR A 6 -16.52 37.62 2.85
CA THR A 6 -17.18 36.33 2.61
C THR A 6 -16.38 35.43 1.67
N TYR A 7 -15.75 36.00 0.64
CA TYR A 7 -14.89 35.24 -0.29
C TYR A 7 -13.63 34.68 0.39
N ASN A 8 -13.01 35.46 1.29
CA ASN A 8 -11.82 35.01 2.01
C ASN A 8 -12.12 33.86 2.98
N ILE A 9 -13.30 33.86 3.60
CA ILE A 9 -13.74 32.76 4.49
C ILE A 9 -14.02 31.48 3.70
N LEU A 10 -14.66 31.58 2.53
CA LEU A 10 -14.93 30.45 1.64
C LEU A 10 -13.64 29.83 1.09
N LEU A 11 -12.66 30.65 0.71
CA LEU A 11 -11.36 30.18 0.21
C LEU A 11 -10.55 29.48 1.32
N ALA A 12 -10.54 30.03 2.55
CA ALA A 12 -9.88 29.41 3.68
C ALA A 12 -10.52 28.06 4.06
N ALA A 13 -11.85 27.97 4.05
CA ALA A 13 -12.57 26.72 4.28
C ALA A 13 -12.26 25.66 3.20
N PHE A 14 -12.13 26.07 1.94
CA PHE A 14 -11.73 25.18 0.84
C PHE A 14 -10.29 24.68 0.99
N CYS A 15 -9.34 25.56 1.35
CA CYS A 15 -7.95 25.16 1.63
C CYS A 15 -7.85 24.20 2.82
N VAL A 16 -8.62 24.44 3.89
CA VAL A 16 -8.67 23.55 5.06
C VAL A 16 -9.29 22.20 4.71
N LEU A 17 -10.37 22.17 3.92
CA LEU A 17 -10.97 20.94 3.41
C LEU A 17 -10.01 20.12 2.53
N MET A 18 -9.20 20.80 1.71
CA MET A 18 -8.14 20.15 0.93
C MET A 18 -7.05 19.55 1.83
N ILE A 19 -6.66 20.24 2.90
CA ILE A 19 -5.66 19.73 3.86
C ILE A 19 -6.18 18.51 4.65
N PHE A 20 -7.47 18.46 4.99
CA PHE A 20 -8.07 17.32 5.70
C PHE A 20 -8.34 16.10 4.81
N GLN A 21 -8.56 16.29 3.50
CA GLN A 21 -8.76 15.17 2.56
C GLN A 21 -7.44 14.56 2.09
N TYR A 22 -6.36 15.32 2.11
CA TYR A 22 -5.00 14.86 1.82
C TYR A 22 -4.16 14.98 3.08
N GLY A 23 -4.38 14.09 4.05
CA GLY A 23 -3.45 13.91 5.15
C GLY A 23 -2.03 13.88 4.58
N CYS A 24 -1.19 14.82 5.02
CA CYS A 24 0.14 15.02 4.45
C CYS A 24 0.91 13.69 4.50
N LYS A 25 1.05 13.03 3.36
CA LYS A 25 1.83 11.80 3.24
C LYS A 25 3.27 12.11 3.56
N ASN A 26 3.93 11.21 4.28
CA ASN A 26 5.36 11.30 4.42
C ASN A 26 6.07 10.93 3.10
N ARG A 27 7.40 11.12 3.04
CA ARG A 27 8.18 10.84 1.84
C ARG A 27 8.09 9.38 1.37
N PHE A 28 7.97 8.43 2.31
CA PHE A 28 7.91 7.00 2.04
C PHE A 28 6.53 6.61 1.49
N GLU A 29 5.48 7.13 2.10
CA GLU A 29 4.12 6.97 1.61
C GLU A 29 3.96 7.55 0.21
N SER A 30 4.51 8.75 -0.03
CA SER A 30 4.48 9.35 -1.37
C SER A 30 5.28 8.52 -2.38
N ALA A 31 6.45 8.01 -1.97
CA ALA A 31 7.27 7.17 -2.82
C ALA A 31 6.62 5.81 -3.12
N ALA A 32 5.86 5.23 -2.20
CA ALA A 32 5.27 3.89 -2.33
C ALA A 32 4.06 3.79 -3.29
N LEU A 33 3.47 4.90 -3.72
CA LEU A 33 2.24 4.89 -4.54
C LEU A 33 2.42 4.21 -5.90
N GLY A 34 1.42 3.42 -6.32
CA GLY A 34 1.39 2.87 -7.67
C GLY A 34 0.85 1.45 -7.73
N LYS A 35 1.01 0.84 -8.90
CA LYS A 35 0.61 -0.54 -9.18
C LYS A 35 1.83 -1.45 -9.21
N PHE A 36 1.66 -2.62 -8.61
CA PHE A 36 2.71 -3.59 -8.43
C PHE A 36 2.25 -4.97 -8.92
N LYS A 37 3.18 -5.71 -9.53
CA LYS A 37 2.99 -7.08 -10.00
C LYS A 37 3.93 -8.02 -9.26
N PRO A 38 3.55 -9.29 -9.06
CA PRO A 38 4.44 -10.31 -8.53
C PRO A 38 5.74 -10.35 -9.33
N PHE A 39 6.85 -10.37 -8.61
CA PHE A 39 8.18 -10.42 -9.18
C PHE A 39 8.88 -11.72 -8.81
N THR A 40 8.89 -12.06 -7.54
CA THR A 40 9.46 -13.31 -7.04
C THR A 40 8.76 -13.74 -5.74
N HIS A 41 8.95 -14.99 -5.35
CA HIS A 41 8.40 -15.54 -4.12
C HIS A 41 9.35 -16.56 -3.51
N LYS A 42 9.21 -16.77 -2.20
CA LYS A 42 9.83 -17.87 -1.46
C LYS A 42 8.73 -18.78 -0.94
N LEU A 43 8.90 -20.09 -1.11
CA LEU A 43 7.97 -21.08 -0.58
C LEU A 43 8.22 -21.31 0.92
N ALA A 44 7.20 -21.78 1.62
CA ALA A 44 7.34 -22.17 3.03
C ALA A 44 7.84 -23.63 3.13
N GLY A 45 8.93 -23.84 3.87
CA GLY A 45 9.52 -25.17 4.07
C GLY A 45 9.95 -25.85 2.76
N ASP A 46 9.74 -27.17 2.68
CA ASP A 46 10.04 -28.00 1.50
C ASP A 46 8.88 -28.02 0.47
N SER A 47 7.99 -27.03 0.52
CA SER A 47 6.88 -26.94 -0.42
C SER A 47 7.38 -26.82 -1.86
N THR A 48 6.76 -27.59 -2.76
CA THR A 48 6.95 -27.51 -4.22
C THR A 48 5.76 -26.84 -4.91
N ALA A 49 4.80 -26.32 -4.14
CA ALA A 49 3.57 -25.75 -4.67
C ALA A 49 3.87 -24.50 -5.51
N TYR A 50 3.55 -24.57 -6.81
CA TYR A 50 3.66 -23.45 -7.72
C TYR A 50 2.50 -22.47 -7.48
N CYS A 51 2.82 -21.23 -7.09
CA CYS A 51 1.85 -20.16 -7.03
C CYS A 51 1.75 -19.55 -8.43
N ASP A 52 0.67 -19.84 -9.16
CA ASP A 52 0.36 -19.13 -10.41
C ASP A 52 0.01 -17.68 -10.05
N ASN A 53 1.03 -16.83 -10.12
CA ASN A 53 0.97 -15.44 -9.73
C ASN A 53 0.42 -14.53 -10.85
N SER A 54 -0.05 -15.08 -11.98
CA SER A 54 -0.47 -14.28 -13.13
C SER A 54 -1.60 -13.29 -12.83
N ASP A 55 -2.48 -13.62 -11.87
CA ASP A 55 -3.62 -12.80 -11.44
C ASP A 55 -3.40 -12.09 -10.08
N VAL A 56 -2.20 -12.17 -9.51
CA VAL A 56 -1.88 -11.49 -8.25
C VAL A 56 -1.43 -10.05 -8.54
N GLY A 57 -1.87 -9.08 -7.76
CA GLY A 57 -1.51 -7.68 -7.97
C GLY A 57 -1.81 -6.79 -6.76
N LEU A 58 -1.00 -5.76 -6.57
CA LEU A 58 -1.12 -4.82 -5.46
C LEU A 58 -1.23 -3.38 -6.00
N LEU A 59 -2.17 -2.62 -5.44
CA LEU A 59 -2.34 -1.19 -5.67
C LEU A 59 -2.23 -0.45 -4.33
N LEU A 60 -1.34 0.54 -4.28
CA LEU A 60 -1.25 1.50 -3.18
C LEU A 60 -1.75 2.85 -3.67
N ALA A 61 -2.98 3.20 -3.29
CA ALA A 61 -3.69 4.35 -3.83
C ALA A 61 -3.38 5.66 -3.08
N PRO A 62 -3.57 6.83 -3.72
CA PRO A 62 -3.29 8.13 -3.11
C PRO A 62 -4.12 8.48 -1.87
N ASP A 63 -5.24 7.81 -1.60
CA ASP A 63 -6.08 8.02 -0.41
C ASP A 63 -5.70 7.11 0.77
N MET A 64 -4.50 6.52 0.71
CA MET A 64 -3.99 5.51 1.65
C MET A 64 -4.81 4.22 1.67
N SER A 65 -5.67 3.99 0.67
CA SER A 65 -6.28 2.67 0.47
C SER A 65 -5.33 1.75 -0.28
N PHE A 66 -5.44 0.45 0.01
CA PHE A 66 -4.78 -0.57 -0.80
C PHE A 66 -5.80 -1.56 -1.34
N THR A 67 -5.43 -2.20 -2.44
CA THR A 67 -6.12 -3.38 -2.97
C THR A 67 -5.09 -4.42 -3.34
N LEU A 68 -5.24 -5.63 -2.82
CA LEU A 68 -4.46 -6.80 -3.23
C LEU A 68 -5.43 -7.81 -3.86
N ARG A 69 -5.19 -8.17 -5.11
CA ARG A 69 -5.93 -9.21 -5.83
C ARG A 69 -5.14 -10.51 -5.77
N ASN A 70 -5.84 -11.61 -5.52
CA ASN A 70 -5.34 -12.97 -5.62
C ASN A 70 -6.40 -13.81 -6.34
N GLY A 71 -6.27 -13.95 -7.66
CA GLY A 71 -7.29 -14.55 -8.51
C GLY A 71 -8.62 -13.80 -8.41
N ARG A 72 -9.67 -14.51 -7.95
CA ARG A 72 -11.01 -13.94 -7.76
C ARG A 72 -11.19 -13.21 -6.42
N THR A 73 -10.26 -13.39 -5.49
CA THR A 73 -10.33 -12.80 -4.15
C THR A 73 -9.68 -11.43 -4.15
N VAL A 74 -10.31 -10.47 -3.47
CA VAL A 74 -9.82 -9.10 -3.34
C VAL A 74 -9.74 -8.72 -1.87
N TYR A 75 -8.54 -8.39 -1.43
CA TYR A 75 -8.23 -7.85 -0.11
C TYR A 75 -8.13 -6.34 -0.24
N SER A 76 -8.70 -5.62 0.73
CA SER A 76 -8.67 -4.16 0.74
C SER A 76 -8.65 -3.63 2.16
N GLY A 77 -8.15 -2.41 2.29
CA GLY A 77 -8.01 -1.76 3.58
C GLY A 77 -7.27 -0.45 3.45
N LYS A 78 -6.64 -0.03 4.55
CA LYS A 78 -5.75 1.12 4.60
C LYS A 78 -4.30 0.66 4.74
N TRP A 79 -3.38 1.49 4.30
CA TRP A 79 -1.95 1.25 4.48
C TRP A 79 -1.25 2.50 4.99
N LYS A 80 -0.09 2.32 5.63
CA LYS A 80 0.83 3.39 6.04
C LYS A 80 2.26 2.93 5.89
N ALA A 81 3.19 3.87 5.71
CA ALA A 81 4.61 3.55 5.66
C ALA A 81 5.41 4.33 6.71
N TYR A 82 6.43 3.66 7.27
CA TYR A 82 7.28 4.16 8.35
C TYR A 82 8.74 3.86 8.02
N ASP A 83 9.66 4.63 8.61
CA ASP A 83 11.10 4.44 8.48
C ASP A 83 11.69 4.24 9.87
N ASP A 84 12.50 3.19 10.04
CA ASP A 84 13.24 2.92 11.27
C ASP A 84 14.74 3.24 11.16
N GLY A 85 15.18 3.73 9.99
CA GLY A 85 16.57 4.08 9.69
C GLY A 85 17.26 3.04 8.81
N ASP A 86 16.94 1.76 8.96
CA ASP A 86 17.51 0.67 8.17
C ASP A 86 16.54 0.21 7.08
N HIS A 87 15.24 0.27 7.36
CA HIS A 87 14.17 -0.24 6.51
C HIS A 87 12.99 0.71 6.47
N THR A 88 12.30 0.70 5.32
CA THR A 88 10.96 1.27 5.22
C THR A 88 9.94 0.16 5.44
N TRP A 89 9.13 0.30 6.49
CA TRP A 89 8.03 -0.60 6.82
C TRP A 89 6.75 -0.15 6.14
N ILE A 90 5.91 -1.11 5.77
CA ILE A 90 4.52 -0.87 5.37
C ILE A 90 3.59 -1.67 6.27
N VAL A 91 2.53 -1.02 6.74
CA VAL A 91 1.50 -1.64 7.58
C VAL A 91 0.21 -1.65 6.81
N PHE A 92 -0.37 -2.83 6.60
CA PHE A 92 -1.70 -3.02 6.01
C PHE A 92 -2.73 -3.26 7.11
N SER A 93 -3.77 -2.42 7.15
CA SER A 93 -4.93 -2.58 8.03
C SER A 93 -6.14 -3.00 7.18
N MET A 94 -6.48 -4.28 7.23
CA MET A 94 -7.54 -4.88 6.42
C MET A 94 -8.93 -4.54 6.98
N LYS A 95 -9.97 -4.57 6.13
CA LYS A 95 -11.35 -4.29 6.54
C LYS A 95 -11.90 -5.27 7.59
N ASN A 96 -11.39 -6.50 7.63
CA ASN A 96 -11.78 -7.51 8.64
C ASN A 96 -11.08 -7.30 10.00
N GLY A 97 -10.23 -6.27 10.14
CA GLY A 97 -9.48 -5.97 11.35
C GLY A 97 -8.09 -6.60 11.40
N ASN A 98 -7.71 -7.46 10.44
CA ASN A 98 -6.36 -8.02 10.39
C ASN A 98 -5.33 -6.94 10.08
N ILE A 99 -4.16 -7.06 10.69
CA ILE A 99 -3.02 -6.17 10.47
C ILE A 99 -1.84 -7.01 10.00
N SER A 100 -1.20 -6.59 8.92
CA SER A 100 0.02 -7.18 8.39
C SER A 100 1.12 -6.11 8.33
N GLN A 101 2.35 -6.50 8.66
CA GLN A 101 3.52 -5.64 8.70
C GLN A 101 4.60 -6.22 7.80
N ASP A 102 5.06 -5.40 6.87
CA ASP A 102 5.81 -5.81 5.69
C ASP A 102 6.86 -4.76 5.33
N TYR A 103 7.60 -4.96 4.24
CA TYR A 103 8.69 -4.07 3.84
C TYR A 103 8.45 -3.40 2.49
N ILE A 104 9.01 -2.19 2.37
CA ILE A 104 9.23 -1.49 1.12
C ILE A 104 10.74 -1.42 0.90
N SER A 105 11.21 -1.84 -0.28
CA SER A 105 12.64 -1.91 -0.59
C SER A 105 12.97 -1.41 -2.01
N GLY A 106 14.27 -1.32 -2.30
CA GLY A 106 14.81 -0.90 -3.59
C GLY A 106 14.89 0.61 -3.79
N VAL A 107 15.52 1.02 -4.90
CA VAL A 107 15.75 2.44 -5.20
C VAL A 107 14.42 3.06 -5.61
N HIS A 108 13.97 4.06 -4.86
CA HIS A 108 12.63 4.68 -5.03
C HIS A 108 11.44 3.76 -4.69
N SER A 109 11.59 2.88 -3.68
CA SER A 109 10.47 2.07 -3.16
C SER A 109 9.85 1.16 -4.22
N GLU A 110 10.67 0.63 -5.12
CA GLU A 110 10.24 -0.12 -6.29
C GLU A 110 9.69 -1.51 -5.95
N TYR A 111 9.98 -2.03 -4.75
CA TYR A 111 9.52 -3.32 -4.26
C TYR A 111 8.65 -3.21 -3.01
N VAL A 112 7.66 -4.09 -2.91
CA VAL A 112 6.89 -4.37 -1.68
C VAL A 112 7.04 -5.85 -1.38
N GLU A 113 7.53 -6.18 -0.18
CA GLU A 113 7.77 -7.55 0.26
C GLU A 113 6.78 -7.91 1.36
N ILE A 114 5.85 -8.80 1.05
CA ILE A 114 4.87 -9.31 2.00
C ILE A 114 5.42 -10.58 2.65
N ILE A 115 5.63 -10.52 3.96
CA ILE A 115 6.13 -11.63 4.78
C ILE A 115 4.95 -12.42 5.31
N ASN A 116 5.01 -13.74 5.14
CA ASN A 116 3.94 -14.66 5.53
C ASN A 116 2.55 -14.19 5.03
N PRO A 117 2.32 -14.14 3.70
CA PRO A 117 1.11 -13.58 3.10
C PRO A 117 -0.17 -14.44 3.33
N VAL A 118 -0.24 -15.21 4.41
CA VAL A 118 -1.38 -16.06 4.76
C VAL A 118 -2.65 -15.23 4.99
N ASP A 119 -2.51 -14.00 5.48
CA ASP A 119 -3.61 -13.05 5.63
C ASP A 119 -4.24 -12.63 4.28
N PHE A 120 -3.49 -12.82 3.19
CA PHE A 120 -3.92 -12.58 1.81
C PHE A 120 -4.30 -13.89 1.08
N GLY A 121 -4.54 -14.97 1.84
CA GLY A 121 -4.94 -16.27 1.30
C GLY A 121 -3.87 -16.97 0.46
N LEU A 122 -2.62 -16.49 0.50
CA LEU A 122 -1.49 -17.09 -0.19
C LEU A 122 -0.84 -18.13 0.72
N GLN A 123 -1.41 -19.34 0.73
CA GLN A 123 -0.89 -20.47 1.49
C GLN A 123 0.40 -20.99 0.85
N ASN A 124 1.31 -21.53 1.66
CA ASN A 124 2.59 -22.11 1.24
C ASN A 124 3.63 -21.14 0.65
N VAL A 125 3.38 -19.83 0.74
CA VAL A 125 4.33 -18.77 0.41
C VAL A 125 4.83 -18.18 1.72
N SER A 126 6.15 -18.10 1.90
CA SER A 126 6.77 -17.47 3.08
C SER A 126 7.08 -15.99 2.83
N VAL A 127 7.40 -15.62 1.58
CA VAL A 127 7.60 -14.24 1.16
C VAL A 127 7.06 -14.06 -0.25
N LEU A 128 6.25 -13.03 -0.49
CA LEU A 128 5.85 -12.60 -1.82
C LEU A 128 6.38 -11.20 -2.10
N VAL A 129 7.18 -11.05 -3.15
CA VAL A 129 7.75 -9.78 -3.57
C VAL A 129 7.00 -9.26 -4.78
N PHE A 130 6.47 -8.05 -4.66
CA PHE A 130 5.92 -7.30 -5.77
C PHE A 130 6.91 -6.26 -6.28
N LYS A 131 6.98 -6.09 -7.59
CA LYS A 131 7.71 -5.01 -8.27
C LYS A 131 6.74 -4.03 -8.89
N ARG A 132 7.03 -2.74 -8.74
CA ARG A 132 6.28 -1.66 -9.36
C ARG A 132 6.38 -1.71 -10.88
N TYR A 133 5.26 -1.47 -11.56
CA TYR A 133 5.23 -1.37 -13.02
C TYR A 133 4.51 -0.12 -13.53
N GLU A 134 3.77 0.59 -12.67
CA GLU A 134 3.09 1.84 -13.02
C GLU A 134 3.04 2.75 -11.79
N ARG A 135 3.28 4.05 -11.98
CA ARG A 135 3.16 5.10 -10.94
C ARG A 135 1.79 5.74 -10.99
#